data_AF-A0A7K1EX88-F1
#
_entry.id   AF-A0A7K1EX88-F1
#
_cell.length_a   1.000
_cell.length_b   1.000
_cell.length_c   1.000
_cell.angle_alpha   90.00
_cell.angle_beta   90.00
_cell.angle_gamma   90.00
#
_symmetry.space_group_name_H-M   'P 1'
#
loop_
_entity.id
_entity.type
_entity.pdbx_description
1 polymer ?
#
loop_
_entity_poly.entity_id
_entity_poly.type
_entity_poly.pdbx_seq_one_letter_code
_entity_poly.pdbx_strand_id
1 'polypeptide(L)'
;MVFARSALETINDLRTGGATPASLAADALNRIEEIDATGYELNSILALAPKSDGKGFNPDSPLAGLPIVIKDNIEAVGLPGTAGSTALLDHLVLKDSPLVERLRAAGGNIIASTNLSEWANIRSTSSTSGWSAVGGLTANPWIHKHSAGGSSSGSGAAVAAGLITLAVGTETDGSIICPASLNGCVGIKPTVGLVPTQGIIPISAHQDSPGPMARSVKDAALLLEIMSATTGLVQACDESRALKIGVVRSWLTGHSATDALFDSALSKLSKAGVTLVEVALKAPGDDVGNDEYEVLLHELFDEMGAYLSKRADTSLKSLAHLVAYNSAHKESELKYFAQ
;
A
#
# COMPACT_ATOMS: atom_id res chain seq x y z
N MET A 1 3.69 24.38 4.01
CA MET A 1 2.96 23.21 3.48
C MET A 1 3.53 21.96 4.12
N VAL A 2 2.74 21.23 4.88
CA VAL A 2 3.16 20.09 5.70
C VAL A 2 3.75 18.90 4.90
N PHE A 3 3.48 18.80 3.59
CA PHE A 3 3.92 17.64 2.78
C PHE A 3 4.93 17.95 1.67
N ALA A 4 5.56 19.12 1.71
CA ALA A 4 6.87 19.31 1.04
C ALA A 4 8.02 18.69 1.86
N ARG A 5 7.76 18.32 3.12
CA ARG A 5 8.73 17.74 4.05
C ARG A 5 8.70 16.22 4.02
N SER A 6 9.85 15.62 4.32
CA SER A 6 10.02 14.19 4.58
C SER A 6 9.44 13.80 5.94
N ALA A 7 9.24 12.50 6.17
CA ALA A 7 8.73 12.00 7.45
C ALA A 7 9.72 12.34 8.58
N LEU A 8 11.02 12.21 8.31
CA LEU A 8 12.08 12.51 9.26
C LEU A 8 12.12 13.99 9.67
N GLU A 9 11.93 14.92 8.73
CA GLU A 9 11.81 16.34 9.05
C GLU A 9 10.57 16.62 9.91
N THR A 10 9.43 16.03 9.55
CA THR A 10 8.19 16.18 10.32
C THR A 10 8.30 15.58 11.74
N ILE A 11 8.99 14.46 11.90
CA ILE A 11 9.28 13.86 13.22
C ILE A 11 10.18 14.79 14.04
N ASN A 12 11.14 15.46 13.41
CA ASN A 12 11.96 16.46 14.10
C ASN A 12 11.13 17.68 14.54
N ASP A 13 10.18 18.14 13.72
CA ASP A 13 9.24 19.20 14.11
C ASP A 13 8.37 18.78 15.31
N LEU A 14 7.89 17.52 15.32
CA LEU A 14 7.13 16.95 16.44
C LEU A 14 7.96 16.91 17.73
N ARG A 15 9.22 16.49 17.65
CA ARG A 15 10.14 16.42 18.79
C ARG A 15 10.50 17.78 19.37
N THR A 16 10.67 18.77 18.51
CA THR A 16 11.06 20.13 18.91
C THR A 16 9.86 21.03 19.24
N GLY A 17 8.63 20.53 19.09
CA GLY A 17 7.41 21.30 19.31
C GLY A 17 7.06 22.27 18.19
N GLY A 18 7.72 22.18 17.03
CA GLY A 18 7.38 22.94 15.82
C GLY A 18 6.07 22.47 15.16
N ALA A 19 5.60 21.26 15.49
CA ALA A 19 4.28 20.74 15.15
C ALA A 19 3.72 19.89 16.30
N THR A 20 2.42 19.60 16.26
CA THR A 20 1.77 18.67 17.19
C THR A 20 1.12 17.51 16.44
N PRO A 21 0.97 16.32 17.05
CA PRO A 21 0.24 15.22 16.42
C PRO A 21 -1.18 15.61 16.00
N ALA A 22 -1.88 16.40 16.84
CA ALA A 22 -3.22 16.91 16.56
C ALA A 22 -3.24 17.83 15.33
N SER A 23 -2.30 18.78 15.23
CA SER A 23 -2.23 19.70 14.09
C SER A 23 -1.89 18.98 12.79
N LEU A 24 -0.94 18.05 12.80
CA LEU A 24 -0.59 17.27 11.61
C LEU A 24 -1.72 16.36 11.14
N ALA A 25 -2.43 15.72 12.07
CA ALA A 25 -3.60 14.92 11.74
C ALA A 25 -4.72 15.79 11.15
N ALA A 26 -4.98 16.97 11.73
CA ALA A 26 -5.95 17.91 11.19
C ALA A 26 -5.55 18.39 9.78
N ASP A 27 -4.28 18.70 9.56
CA ASP A 27 -3.77 19.12 8.25
C ASP A 27 -3.91 18.01 7.19
N ALA A 28 -3.64 16.75 7.55
CA ALA A 28 -3.85 15.61 6.66
C ALA A 28 -5.33 15.40 6.33
N LEU A 29 -6.20 15.45 7.34
CA LEU A 29 -7.65 15.31 7.16
C LEU A 29 -8.25 16.42 6.30
N ASN A 30 -7.83 17.67 6.50
CA ASN A 30 -8.27 18.80 5.68
C ASN A 30 -7.85 18.61 4.21
N ARG A 31 -6.64 18.09 3.95
CA ARG A 31 -6.19 17.81 2.57
C ARG A 31 -6.96 16.66 1.94
N ILE A 32 -7.28 15.62 2.70
CA ILE A 32 -8.15 14.54 2.24
C ILE A 32 -9.52 15.12 1.85
N GLU A 33 -10.09 15.98 2.68
CA GLU A 33 -11.36 16.65 2.37
C GLU A 33 -11.25 17.55 1.13
N GLU A 34 -10.17 18.30 0.96
CA GLU A 34 -9.97 19.25 -0.15
C GLU A 34 -9.62 18.59 -1.51
N ILE A 35 -8.87 17.50 -1.49
CA ILE A 35 -8.30 16.89 -2.72
C ILE A 35 -8.96 15.55 -3.02
N ASP A 36 -9.18 14.71 -2.00
CA ASP A 36 -9.63 13.33 -2.20
C ASP A 36 -11.13 13.24 -2.47
N ALA A 37 -11.91 14.02 -1.72
CA ALA A 37 -13.37 13.99 -1.69
C ALA A 37 -14.06 15.12 -2.49
N THR A 38 -13.31 15.94 -3.23
CA THR A 38 -13.87 17.03 -4.07
C THR A 38 -13.90 16.67 -5.55
N GLY A 39 -14.22 17.64 -6.43
CA GLY A 39 -14.36 17.44 -7.88
C GLY A 39 -13.12 16.95 -8.64
N TYR A 40 -12.01 16.67 -7.97
CA TYR A 40 -10.88 15.91 -8.52
C TYR A 40 -11.08 14.38 -8.47
N GLU A 41 -12.05 13.92 -7.66
CA GLU A 41 -12.48 12.51 -7.52
C GLU A 41 -11.32 11.53 -7.39
N LEU A 42 -10.33 11.85 -6.54
CA LEU A 42 -9.16 10.98 -6.37
C LEU A 42 -9.54 9.64 -5.72
N ASN A 43 -10.48 9.65 -4.76
CA ASN A 43 -11.02 8.48 -4.08
C ASN A 43 -9.91 7.52 -3.58
N SER A 44 -8.85 8.06 -3.00
CA SER A 44 -7.72 7.28 -2.47
C SER A 44 -7.95 6.83 -1.03
N ILE A 45 -8.81 7.50 -0.27
CA ILE A 45 -9.17 7.17 1.10
C ILE A 45 -10.54 6.46 1.11
N LEU A 46 -10.60 5.30 1.77
CA LEU A 46 -11.82 4.50 1.88
C LEU A 46 -12.59 4.83 3.16
N ALA A 47 -11.89 4.92 4.29
CA ALA A 47 -12.51 5.25 5.58
C ALA A 47 -11.55 6.05 6.47
N LEU A 48 -12.11 6.96 7.27
CA LEU A 48 -11.38 7.67 8.31
C LEU A 48 -11.48 6.93 9.64
N ALA A 49 -10.38 6.88 10.38
CA ALA A 49 -10.40 6.40 11.76
C ALA A 49 -11.08 7.45 12.68
N PRO A 50 -11.59 7.04 13.86
CA PRO A 50 -12.02 7.99 14.87
C PRO A 50 -10.94 9.03 15.15
N LYS A 51 -11.35 10.30 15.22
CA LYS A 51 -10.42 11.42 15.43
C LYS A 51 -9.65 11.21 16.74
N SER A 52 -8.33 11.06 16.63
CA SER A 52 -7.43 11.10 17.78
C SER A 52 -7.50 12.50 18.42
N ASP A 53 -7.53 12.56 19.75
CA ASP A 53 -7.42 13.83 20.49
C ASP A 53 -5.97 14.37 20.51
N GLY A 54 -5.04 13.64 19.86
CA GLY A 54 -3.63 13.98 19.75
C GLY A 54 -2.85 13.86 21.05
N LYS A 55 -3.46 13.31 22.11
CA LYS A 55 -2.82 13.12 23.41
C LYS A 55 -2.19 11.72 23.50
N GLY A 56 -1.26 11.56 24.42
CA GLY A 56 -0.62 10.27 24.70
C GLY A 56 0.50 9.86 23.73
N PHE A 57 0.80 10.67 22.71
CA PHE A 57 1.99 10.46 21.89
C PHE A 57 3.23 10.92 22.65
N ASN A 58 4.24 10.05 22.70
CA ASN A 58 5.56 10.38 23.23
C ASN A 58 6.42 10.98 22.10
N PRO A 59 6.90 12.23 22.20
CA PRO A 59 7.80 12.82 21.21
C PRO A 59 9.08 12.01 20.96
N ASP A 60 9.56 11.27 21.96
CA ASP A 60 10.76 10.43 21.86
C ASP A 60 10.51 9.11 21.12
N SER A 61 9.26 8.77 20.81
CA SER A 61 8.95 7.59 19.99
C SER A 61 9.47 7.75 18.55
N PRO A 62 9.70 6.64 17.82
CA PRO A 62 10.21 6.69 16.45
C PRO A 62 9.36 7.56 15.50
N LEU A 63 8.03 7.55 15.64
CA LEU A 63 7.09 8.28 14.78
C LEU A 63 6.50 9.53 15.44
N ALA A 64 6.62 9.69 16.77
CA ALA A 64 6.25 10.90 17.50
C ALA A 64 4.81 11.44 17.26
N GLY A 65 3.87 10.59 16.83
CA GLY A 65 2.50 10.98 16.47
C GLY A 65 2.28 11.31 14.99
N LEU A 66 3.22 10.98 14.12
CA LEU A 66 3.12 11.19 12.67
C LEU A 66 1.89 10.46 12.08
N PRO A 67 1.05 11.14 11.29
CA PRO A 67 -0.08 10.51 10.59
C PRO A 67 0.37 9.45 9.58
N ILE A 68 -0.32 8.31 9.58
CA ILE A 68 -0.12 7.18 8.67
C ILE A 68 -1.48 6.72 8.15
N VAL A 69 -1.51 6.26 6.90
CA VAL A 69 -2.65 5.54 6.32
C VAL A 69 -2.25 4.10 5.97
N ILE A 70 -3.20 3.18 6.00
CA ILE A 70 -2.96 1.77 5.70
C ILE A 70 -3.94 1.28 4.63
N LYS A 71 -3.59 0.29 3.84
CA LYS A 71 -4.52 -0.33 2.88
C LYS A 71 -5.68 -1.00 3.61
N ASP A 72 -6.90 -0.89 3.08
CA ASP A 72 -8.11 -1.41 3.73
C ASP A 72 -8.21 -2.95 3.77
N ASN A 73 -7.19 -3.68 3.29
CA ASN A 73 -7.08 -5.10 3.54
C ASN A 73 -6.27 -5.45 4.81
N ILE A 74 -5.86 -4.43 5.59
CA ILE A 74 -5.10 -4.57 6.84
C ILE A 74 -6.03 -4.25 8.00
N GLU A 75 -6.15 -5.18 8.95
CA GLU A 75 -6.92 -4.98 10.17
C GLU A 75 -6.25 -3.96 11.09
N ALA A 76 -6.98 -2.87 11.38
CA ALA A 76 -6.70 -1.92 12.44
C ALA A 76 -8.01 -1.54 13.14
N VAL A 77 -8.01 -1.57 14.47
CA VAL A 77 -9.13 -1.15 15.30
C VAL A 77 -9.48 0.31 15.01
N GLY A 78 -10.78 0.56 14.80
CA GLY A 78 -11.30 1.87 14.38
C GLY A 78 -11.41 2.06 12.87
N LEU A 79 -10.96 1.09 12.06
CA LEU A 79 -11.13 1.05 10.61
C LEU A 79 -11.93 -0.20 10.21
N PRO A 80 -12.57 -0.21 9.02
CA PRO A 80 -13.51 -1.27 8.67
C PRO A 80 -12.83 -2.55 8.16
N GLY A 81 -11.70 -2.44 7.44
CA GLY A 81 -10.91 -3.60 7.02
C GLY A 81 -11.69 -4.52 6.07
N THR A 82 -12.16 -3.97 4.95
CA THR A 82 -13.17 -4.61 4.07
C THR A 82 -12.59 -5.23 2.80
N ALA A 83 -11.30 -4.99 2.51
CA ALA A 83 -10.73 -5.22 1.18
C ALA A 83 -11.56 -4.60 0.04
N GLY A 84 -12.31 -3.52 0.32
CA GLY A 84 -13.13 -2.79 -0.63
C GLY A 84 -14.52 -3.37 -0.90
N SER A 85 -14.90 -4.49 -0.27
CA SER A 85 -16.20 -5.15 -0.52
C SER A 85 -17.23 -4.79 0.55
N THR A 86 -18.48 -4.59 0.13
CA THR A 86 -19.60 -4.32 1.04
C THR A 86 -19.90 -5.51 1.95
N ALA A 87 -19.47 -6.71 1.55
CA ALA A 87 -19.60 -7.94 2.31
C ALA A 87 -18.98 -7.87 3.71
N LEU A 88 -18.02 -6.96 3.93
CA LEU A 88 -17.29 -6.81 5.17
C LEU A 88 -17.58 -5.51 5.94
N LEU A 89 -18.47 -4.65 5.46
CA LEU A 89 -18.74 -3.34 6.08
C LEU A 89 -19.27 -3.43 7.50
N ASP A 90 -20.17 -4.37 7.77
CA ASP A 90 -20.80 -4.53 9.08
C ASP A 90 -19.97 -5.39 10.05
N HIS A 91 -18.72 -5.72 9.69
CA HIS A 91 -17.85 -6.61 10.46
C HIS A 91 -16.64 -5.86 11.01
N LEU A 92 -16.80 -5.33 12.23
CA LEU A 92 -15.80 -4.53 12.91
C LEU A 92 -14.48 -5.29 13.12
N VAL A 93 -13.38 -4.59 12.90
CA VAL A 93 -12.06 -5.05 13.31
C VAL A 93 -11.94 -4.96 14.83
N LEU A 94 -11.77 -6.13 15.46
CA LEU A 94 -11.70 -6.24 16.93
C LEU A 94 -10.26 -6.22 17.48
N LYS A 95 -9.26 -6.47 16.62
CA LYS A 95 -7.86 -6.52 17.00
C LYS A 95 -7.00 -5.90 15.90
N ASP A 96 -5.98 -5.15 16.31
CA ASP A 96 -4.95 -4.69 15.39
C ASP A 96 -4.16 -5.91 14.85
N SER A 97 -3.82 -5.86 13.56
CA SER A 97 -2.79 -6.75 13.00
C SER A 97 -1.44 -6.50 13.71
N PRO A 98 -0.55 -7.50 13.81
CA PRO A 98 0.75 -7.30 14.48
C PRO A 98 1.60 -6.18 13.86
N LEU A 99 1.47 -5.92 12.54
CA LEU A 99 2.14 -4.78 11.92
C LEU A 99 1.56 -3.44 12.42
N VAL A 100 0.25 -3.36 12.62
CA VAL A 100 -0.42 -2.16 13.16
C VAL A 100 -0.07 -1.96 14.62
N GLU A 101 -0.01 -3.03 15.42
CA GLU A 101 0.47 -2.99 16.81
C GLU A 101 1.88 -2.38 16.87
N ARG A 102 2.79 -2.77 15.96
CA ARG A 102 4.16 -2.20 15.86
C ARG A 102 4.13 -0.72 15.49
N LEU A 103 3.31 -0.32 14.51
CA LEU A 103 3.18 1.09 14.12
C LEU A 103 2.68 1.96 15.27
N ARG A 104 1.65 1.51 15.99
CA ARG A 104 1.11 2.23 17.16
C ARG A 104 2.12 2.30 18.31
N ALA A 105 2.82 1.20 18.59
CA ALA A 105 3.86 1.16 19.62
C ALA A 105 5.03 2.11 19.30
N ALA A 106 5.34 2.31 18.02
CA ALA A 106 6.32 3.28 17.54
C ALA A 106 5.81 4.74 17.55
N GLY A 107 4.57 4.98 18.01
CA GLY A 107 3.95 6.31 18.06
C GLY A 107 3.28 6.74 16.75
N GLY A 108 2.94 5.80 15.85
CA GLY A 108 2.22 6.09 14.62
C GLY A 108 0.76 6.44 14.87
N ASN A 109 0.28 7.51 14.24
CA ASN A 109 -1.12 7.93 14.29
C ASN A 109 -1.85 7.42 13.03
N ILE A 110 -2.52 6.27 13.13
CA ILE A 110 -3.27 5.70 12.00
C ILE A 110 -4.59 6.46 11.86
N ILE A 111 -4.71 7.27 10.81
CA ILE A 111 -5.83 8.20 10.64
C ILE A 111 -6.87 7.75 9.61
N ALA A 112 -6.53 6.81 8.71
CA ALA A 112 -7.43 6.36 7.65
C ALA A 112 -6.99 5.01 7.05
N SER A 113 -7.95 4.30 6.45
CA SER A 113 -7.68 3.25 5.47
C SER A 113 -7.80 3.78 4.04
N THR A 114 -6.96 3.26 3.15
CA THR A 114 -6.93 3.63 1.73
C THR A 114 -7.70 2.64 0.88
N ASN A 115 -8.30 3.15 -0.20
CA ASN A 115 -8.97 2.34 -1.19
C ASN A 115 -7.98 1.45 -1.96
N LEU A 116 -8.50 0.40 -2.58
CA LEU A 116 -7.75 -0.63 -3.28
C LEU A 116 -8.55 -1.16 -4.48
N SER A 117 -7.88 -1.91 -5.36
CA SER A 117 -8.60 -2.87 -6.19
C SER A 117 -9.26 -3.90 -5.27
N GLU A 118 -10.57 -4.09 -5.39
CA GLU A 118 -11.33 -4.98 -4.51
C GLU A 118 -10.72 -6.38 -4.42
N TRP A 119 -10.71 -6.95 -3.21
CA TRP A 119 -10.06 -8.23 -2.91
C TRP A 119 -8.61 -8.28 -3.39
N ALA A 120 -7.88 -7.17 -3.27
CA ALA A 120 -6.51 -7.03 -3.73
C ALA A 120 -6.31 -7.44 -5.21
N ASN A 121 -7.35 -7.25 -6.04
CA ASN A 121 -7.41 -7.56 -7.47
C ASN A 121 -7.58 -9.05 -7.85
N ILE A 122 -7.73 -9.98 -6.88
CA ILE A 122 -7.94 -11.42 -7.18
C ILE A 122 -9.43 -11.79 -7.32
N ARG A 123 -10.21 -10.93 -7.99
CA ARG A 123 -11.65 -11.13 -8.14
C ARG A 123 -12.07 -11.56 -9.54
N SER A 124 -11.49 -10.95 -10.57
CA SER A 124 -11.92 -11.13 -11.96
C SER A 124 -10.77 -10.89 -12.93
N THR A 125 -10.76 -11.61 -14.06
CA THR A 125 -9.87 -11.35 -15.19
C THR A 125 -10.24 -10.08 -15.98
N SER A 126 -11.38 -9.47 -15.66
CA SER A 126 -11.84 -8.19 -16.23
C SER A 126 -12.01 -7.12 -15.15
N SER A 127 -11.16 -7.18 -14.12
CA SER A 127 -11.14 -6.19 -13.04
C SER A 127 -10.68 -4.81 -13.51
N THR A 128 -11.06 -3.78 -12.74
CA THR A 128 -10.57 -2.41 -12.93
C THR A 128 -9.65 -2.05 -11.77
N SER A 129 -8.36 -1.84 -12.03
CA SER A 129 -7.40 -1.47 -10.99
C SER A 129 -7.79 -0.18 -10.26
N GLY A 130 -7.82 -0.25 -8.93
CA GLY A 130 -8.22 0.85 -8.03
C GLY A 130 -9.71 0.98 -7.82
N TRP A 131 -10.55 0.11 -8.40
CA TRP A 131 -11.97 0.08 -8.11
C TRP A 131 -12.32 -0.86 -6.96
N SER A 132 -13.21 -0.42 -6.08
CA SER A 132 -13.94 -1.27 -5.14
C SER A 132 -15.38 -0.82 -4.95
N ALA A 133 -16.25 -1.73 -4.49
CA ALA A 133 -17.66 -1.41 -4.22
C ALA A 133 -17.81 -0.36 -3.11
N VAL A 134 -16.93 -0.38 -2.10
CA VAL A 134 -16.97 0.56 -0.97
C VAL A 134 -16.33 1.91 -1.31
N GLY A 135 -15.13 1.89 -1.89
CA GLY A 135 -14.31 3.10 -2.10
C GLY A 135 -14.46 3.74 -3.47
N GLY A 136 -15.18 3.11 -4.41
CA GLY A 136 -15.26 3.59 -5.80
C GLY A 136 -13.94 3.42 -6.55
N LEU A 137 -13.73 4.22 -7.61
CA LEU A 137 -12.53 4.16 -8.44
C LEU A 137 -11.49 5.19 -7.99
N THR A 138 -10.33 4.73 -7.52
CA THR A 138 -9.17 5.57 -7.26
C THR A 138 -8.55 6.07 -8.57
N ALA A 139 -8.42 7.38 -8.71
CA ALA A 139 -7.78 8.04 -9.85
C ALA A 139 -6.27 8.23 -9.64
N ASN A 140 -5.53 8.44 -10.74
CA ASN A 140 -4.13 8.85 -10.67
C ASN A 140 -4.02 10.37 -10.43
N PRO A 141 -3.25 10.86 -9.43
CA PRO A 141 -3.20 12.29 -9.11
C PRO A 141 -2.44 13.13 -10.14
N TRP A 142 -1.68 12.52 -11.05
CA TRP A 142 -1.00 13.23 -12.13
C TRP A 142 -1.92 13.47 -13.33
N ILE A 143 -2.75 12.47 -13.65
CA ILE A 143 -3.76 12.54 -14.72
C ILE A 143 -4.99 11.76 -14.23
N HIS A 144 -6.00 12.47 -13.71
CA HIS A 144 -7.17 11.85 -13.05
C HIS A 144 -7.94 10.83 -13.90
N LYS A 145 -7.84 10.91 -15.24
CA LYS A 145 -8.48 9.95 -16.15
C LYS A 145 -7.67 8.65 -16.36
N HIS A 146 -6.49 8.54 -15.77
CA HIS A 146 -5.62 7.37 -15.87
C HIS A 146 -5.71 6.52 -14.59
N SER A 147 -5.39 5.24 -14.74
CA SER A 147 -5.33 4.32 -13.60
C SER A 147 -4.24 4.72 -12.61
N ALA A 148 -4.54 4.61 -11.31
CA ALA A 148 -3.56 4.68 -10.23
C ALA A 148 -2.74 3.39 -10.08
N GLY A 149 -2.91 2.39 -10.95
CA GLY A 149 -2.40 1.05 -10.72
C GLY A 149 -3.17 0.33 -9.62
N GLY A 150 -2.60 -0.75 -9.09
CA GLY A 150 -3.20 -1.50 -8.00
C GLY A 150 -2.41 -2.76 -7.65
N SER A 151 -2.80 -3.49 -6.60
CA SER A 151 -4.02 -3.23 -5.82
C SER A 151 -3.89 -2.19 -4.71
N SER A 152 -2.69 -1.75 -4.30
CA SER A 152 -2.51 -0.68 -3.30
C SER A 152 -2.70 0.73 -3.90
N SER A 153 -3.77 0.91 -4.66
CA SER A 153 -4.06 2.11 -5.47
C SER A 153 -4.16 3.37 -4.62
N GLY A 154 -4.97 3.33 -3.56
CA GLY A 154 -5.16 4.46 -2.66
C GLY A 154 -3.90 4.83 -1.90
N SER A 155 -3.13 3.87 -1.40
CA SER A 155 -1.83 4.14 -0.76
C SER A 155 -0.86 4.88 -1.68
N GLY A 156 -0.75 4.46 -2.95
CA GLY A 156 0.09 5.14 -3.94
C GLY A 156 -0.40 6.55 -4.26
N ALA A 157 -1.70 6.69 -4.55
CA ALA A 157 -2.33 7.96 -4.89
C ALA A 157 -2.27 8.98 -3.74
N ALA A 158 -2.55 8.56 -2.50
CA ALA A 158 -2.53 9.43 -1.31
C ALA A 158 -1.14 10.01 -1.02
N VAL A 159 -0.09 9.18 -1.19
CA VAL A 159 1.31 9.63 -1.04
C VAL A 159 1.69 10.62 -2.13
N ALA A 160 1.32 10.32 -3.38
CA ALA A 160 1.66 11.13 -4.55
C ALA A 160 0.93 12.48 -4.59
N ALA A 161 -0.34 12.52 -4.20
CA ALA A 161 -1.12 13.75 -4.02
C ALA A 161 -0.68 14.58 -2.79
N GLY A 162 0.25 14.05 -1.99
CA GLY A 162 0.73 14.71 -0.78
C GLY A 162 -0.36 14.84 0.28
N LEU A 163 -1.27 13.87 0.38
CA LEU A 163 -2.25 13.78 1.47
C LEU A 163 -1.61 13.24 2.74
N ILE A 164 -0.62 12.37 2.56
CA ILE A 164 0.12 11.69 3.63
C ILE A 164 1.60 11.57 3.25
N THR A 165 2.48 11.35 4.22
CA THR A 165 3.90 11.04 3.95
C THR A 165 4.17 9.53 3.93
N LEU A 166 3.48 8.78 4.78
CA LEU A 166 3.69 7.35 5.00
C LEU A 166 2.38 6.60 4.79
N ALA A 167 2.41 5.62 3.89
CA ALA A 167 1.31 4.69 3.67
C ALA A 167 1.81 3.25 3.71
N VAL A 168 0.93 2.32 4.06
CA VAL A 168 1.20 0.87 3.98
C VAL A 168 0.39 0.27 2.84
N GLY A 169 1.05 -0.47 1.95
CA GLY A 169 0.43 -1.30 0.92
C GLY A 169 0.65 -2.79 1.18
N THR A 170 0.06 -3.64 0.33
CA THR A 170 0.27 -5.09 0.33
C THR A 170 0.50 -5.57 -1.09
N GLU A 171 1.45 -6.50 -1.28
CA GLU A 171 1.79 -7.07 -2.58
C GLU A 171 1.82 -8.59 -2.55
N THR A 172 1.08 -9.18 -3.49
CA THR A 172 1.21 -10.58 -3.91
C THR A 172 2.12 -10.62 -5.13
N ASP A 173 1.68 -9.98 -6.21
CA ASP A 173 2.48 -9.64 -7.39
C ASP A 173 2.15 -8.20 -7.85
N GLY A 174 3.17 -7.35 -7.95
CA GLY A 174 3.08 -5.96 -8.42
C GLY A 174 2.30 -4.96 -7.56
N SER A 175 1.49 -5.40 -6.60
CA SER A 175 0.47 -4.59 -5.92
C SER A 175 0.95 -3.48 -4.97
N ILE A 176 2.26 -3.32 -4.75
CA ILE A 176 2.95 -2.18 -4.14
C ILE A 176 3.77 -1.44 -5.21
N ILE A 177 4.63 -2.15 -5.96
CA ILE A 177 5.58 -1.53 -6.88
C ILE A 177 4.92 -0.91 -8.12
N CYS A 178 3.84 -1.52 -8.64
CA CYS A 178 3.06 -1.01 -9.76
C CYS A 178 2.35 0.30 -9.41
N PRO A 179 1.49 0.38 -8.36
CA PRO A 179 0.88 1.65 -7.99
C PRO A 179 1.93 2.67 -7.53
N ALA A 180 3.04 2.27 -6.91
CA ALA A 180 4.12 3.22 -6.61
C ALA A 180 4.71 3.84 -7.89
N SER A 181 5.04 3.02 -8.89
CA SER A 181 5.60 3.46 -10.16
C SER A 181 4.63 4.36 -10.94
N LEU A 182 3.35 4.00 -11.03
CA LEU A 182 2.36 4.76 -11.79
C LEU A 182 1.99 6.09 -11.13
N ASN A 183 2.10 6.18 -9.80
CA ASN A 183 1.85 7.41 -9.05
C ASN A 183 3.15 8.17 -8.71
N GLY A 184 4.32 7.74 -9.18
CA GLY A 184 5.58 8.48 -8.97
C GLY A 184 6.02 8.56 -7.50
N CYS A 185 5.80 7.51 -6.72
CA CYS A 185 6.31 7.39 -5.35
C CYS A 185 7.19 6.14 -5.17
N VAL A 186 7.79 5.98 -3.99
CA VAL A 186 8.59 4.82 -3.62
C VAL A 186 7.69 3.78 -2.98
N GLY A 187 7.75 2.54 -3.47
CA GLY A 187 7.14 1.36 -2.85
C GLY A 187 8.19 0.27 -2.68
N ILE A 188 8.22 -0.37 -1.51
CA ILE A 188 9.11 -1.51 -1.24
C ILE A 188 8.26 -2.73 -0.95
N LYS A 189 8.36 -3.77 -1.80
CA LYS A 189 7.93 -5.12 -1.45
C LYS A 189 9.09 -5.81 -0.71
N PRO A 190 8.99 -6.07 0.60
CA PRO A 190 10.04 -6.78 1.30
C PRO A 190 10.04 -8.27 0.96
N THR A 191 11.07 -8.98 1.43
CA THR A 191 11.10 -10.44 1.42
C THR A 191 9.90 -10.98 2.18
N VAL A 192 9.22 -11.99 1.60
CA VAL A 192 8.09 -12.66 2.23
C VAL A 192 8.52 -13.20 3.60
N GLY A 193 7.69 -12.95 4.62
CA GLY A 193 7.98 -13.29 6.02
C GLY A 193 8.77 -12.24 6.81
N LEU A 194 9.31 -11.18 6.19
CA LEU A 194 10.00 -10.11 6.92
C LEU A 194 9.03 -9.27 7.77
N VAL A 195 7.83 -9.01 7.24
CA VAL A 195 6.76 -8.30 7.95
C VAL A 195 5.59 -9.28 8.16
N PRO A 196 4.99 -9.33 9.37
CA PRO A 196 3.88 -10.25 9.66
C PRO A 196 2.65 -9.95 8.80
N THR A 197 1.99 -11.01 8.33
CA THR A 197 0.77 -10.96 7.51
C THR A 197 -0.50 -11.27 8.29
N GLN A 198 -0.42 -11.59 9.59
CA GLN A 198 -1.61 -11.86 10.40
C GLN A 198 -2.51 -10.62 10.47
N GLY A 199 -3.83 -10.82 10.35
CA GLY A 199 -4.78 -9.70 10.28
C GLY A 199 -4.72 -8.92 8.96
N ILE A 200 -4.19 -9.53 7.89
CA ILE A 200 -4.33 -9.01 6.52
C ILE A 200 -5.24 -9.99 5.76
N ILE A 201 -6.21 -9.47 5.02
CA ILE A 201 -7.06 -10.28 4.12
C ILE A 201 -6.14 -10.85 3.02
N PRO A 202 -5.97 -12.19 2.96
CA PRO A 202 -4.88 -12.82 2.21
C PRO A 202 -5.25 -13.12 0.75
N ILE A 203 -4.21 -13.36 -0.06
CA ILE A 203 -4.28 -14.07 -1.33
C ILE A 203 -3.39 -15.32 -1.27
N SER A 204 -2.10 -15.14 -1.00
CA SER A 204 -1.11 -16.22 -1.05
C SER A 204 -0.09 -16.10 0.08
N ALA A 205 0.04 -17.15 0.89
CA ALA A 205 1.03 -17.20 1.96
C ALA A 205 2.47 -17.19 1.43
N HIS A 206 2.69 -17.64 0.19
CA HIS A 206 4.01 -17.69 -0.43
C HIS A 206 4.46 -16.38 -1.08
N GLN A 207 3.53 -15.47 -1.35
CA GLN A 207 3.84 -14.25 -2.10
C GLN A 207 3.45 -12.96 -1.36
N ASP A 208 2.42 -13.01 -0.51
CA ASP A 208 1.90 -11.85 0.20
C ASP A 208 2.95 -11.22 1.11
N SER A 209 3.11 -9.91 0.94
CA SER A 209 3.97 -9.09 1.78
C SER A 209 3.41 -7.68 1.92
N PRO A 210 3.10 -7.21 3.14
CA PRO A 210 2.90 -5.79 3.38
C PRO A 210 4.22 -5.04 3.22
N GLY A 211 4.15 -3.79 2.78
CA GLY A 211 5.32 -2.95 2.56
C GLY A 211 5.01 -1.46 2.55
N PRO A 212 6.04 -0.62 2.77
CA PRO A 212 5.87 0.82 2.86
C PRO A 212 5.70 1.47 1.48
N MET A 213 4.95 2.57 1.47
CA MET A 213 4.87 3.50 0.35
C MET A 213 5.10 4.93 0.88
N ALA A 214 6.02 5.67 0.24
CA ALA A 214 6.41 7.03 0.65
C ALA A 214 6.98 7.84 -0.52
N ARG A 215 7.21 9.15 -0.33
CA ARG A 215 7.82 10.00 -1.38
C ARG A 215 9.34 9.83 -1.51
N SER A 216 9.99 9.29 -0.48
CA SER A 216 11.44 9.10 -0.47
C SER A 216 11.83 7.70 0.00
N VAL A 217 13.00 7.23 -0.45
CA VAL A 217 13.55 5.91 -0.04
C VAL A 217 13.77 5.85 1.46
N LYS A 218 14.23 6.96 2.06
CA LYS A 218 14.53 7.04 3.49
C LYS A 218 13.28 6.98 4.37
N ASP A 219 12.19 7.62 3.92
CA ASP A 219 10.89 7.54 4.60
C ASP A 219 10.30 6.13 4.50
N ALA A 220 10.41 5.48 3.33
CA ALA A 220 10.00 4.09 3.16
C ALA A 220 10.84 3.14 4.03
N ALA A 221 12.15 3.37 4.13
CA ALA A 221 13.05 2.60 4.99
C ALA A 221 12.70 2.72 6.48
N LEU A 222 12.38 3.93 6.96
CA LEU A 222 11.90 4.16 8.33
C LEU A 222 10.64 3.35 8.62
N LEU A 223 9.67 3.40 7.72
CA LEU A 223 8.42 2.67 7.91
C LEU A 223 8.64 1.15 7.86
N LEU A 224 9.53 0.67 6.98
CA LEU A 224 9.89 -0.75 6.92
C LEU A 224 10.55 -1.23 8.21
N GLU A 225 11.52 -0.51 8.77
CA GLU A 225 12.16 -0.87 10.05
C GLU A 225 11.15 -1.12 11.16
N ILE A 226 10.16 -0.24 11.28
CA ILE A 226 9.11 -0.35 12.29
C ILE A 226 8.21 -1.57 12.01
N MET A 227 7.77 -1.72 10.75
CA MET A 227 6.88 -2.82 10.36
C MET A 227 7.54 -4.19 10.53
N SER A 228 8.83 -4.33 10.20
CA SER A 228 9.59 -5.59 10.29
C SER A 228 10.22 -5.81 11.67
N ALA A 229 10.27 -4.79 12.53
CA ALA A 229 11.07 -4.75 13.74
C ALA A 229 12.58 -4.98 13.48
N THR A 230 13.08 -4.51 12.33
CA THR A 230 14.51 -4.47 12.00
C THR A 230 15.08 -3.07 12.20
N THR A 231 16.41 -2.93 12.19
CA THR A 231 17.09 -1.64 12.33
C THR A 231 18.20 -1.48 11.27
N GLY A 232 18.54 -0.25 10.91
CA GLY A 232 19.71 0.08 10.08
C GLY A 232 19.41 0.30 8.60
N LEU A 233 18.17 0.16 8.14
CA LEU A 233 17.73 0.51 6.79
C LEU A 233 17.78 2.03 6.54
N VAL A 234 17.39 2.84 7.53
CA VAL A 234 17.47 4.31 7.42
C VAL A 234 18.93 4.74 7.31
N GLN A 235 19.81 4.14 8.10
CA GLN A 235 21.25 4.37 8.05
C GLN A 235 21.84 3.93 6.70
N ALA A 236 21.45 2.74 6.19
CA ALA A 236 21.90 2.22 4.92
C ALA A 236 21.56 3.14 3.72
N CYS A 237 20.57 4.02 3.86
CA CYS A 237 20.26 5.03 2.84
C CYS A 237 21.34 6.12 2.72
N ASP A 238 22.10 6.38 3.78
CA ASP A 238 23.16 7.40 3.82
C ASP A 238 24.56 6.79 3.58
N GLU A 239 24.67 5.46 3.58
CA GLU A 239 25.95 4.78 3.43
C GLU A 239 26.44 4.80 1.98
N SER A 240 27.66 5.30 1.79
CA SER A 240 28.36 5.17 0.51
C SER A 240 29.00 3.79 0.42
N ARG A 241 28.41 2.92 -0.42
CA ARG A 241 29.00 1.62 -0.76
C ARG A 241 29.17 1.49 -2.27
N ALA A 242 30.25 0.84 -2.68
CA ALA A 242 30.44 0.48 -4.09
C ALA A 242 29.34 -0.51 -4.49
N LEU A 243 28.41 -0.06 -5.33
CA LEU A 243 27.31 -0.86 -5.83
C LEU A 243 27.64 -1.44 -7.20
N LYS A 244 27.21 -2.68 -7.41
CA LYS A 244 27.22 -3.34 -8.73
C LYS A 244 25.81 -3.78 -9.06
N ILE A 245 25.26 -3.27 -10.16
CA ILE A 245 23.88 -3.54 -10.60
C ILE A 245 23.91 -4.31 -11.92
N GLY A 246 23.18 -5.43 -11.96
CA GLY A 246 22.89 -6.16 -13.19
C GLY A 246 21.79 -5.45 -13.98
N VAL A 247 22.02 -5.19 -15.27
CA VAL A 247 21.10 -4.50 -16.17
C VAL A 247 20.56 -5.50 -17.18
N VAL A 248 19.26 -5.77 -17.15
CA VAL A 248 18.59 -6.70 -18.06
C VAL A 248 17.87 -5.92 -19.15
N ARG A 249 18.55 -5.67 -20.27
CA ARG A 249 17.97 -4.89 -21.39
C ARG A 249 16.86 -5.62 -22.15
N SER A 250 16.84 -6.95 -22.08
CA SER A 250 15.81 -7.78 -22.73
C SER A 250 14.41 -7.59 -22.14
N TRP A 251 14.28 -6.93 -20.99
CA TRP A 251 13.00 -6.71 -20.30
C TRP A 251 12.43 -5.29 -20.51
N LEU A 252 13.08 -4.49 -21.37
CA LEU A 252 12.57 -3.18 -21.74
C LEU A 252 11.24 -3.30 -22.49
N THR A 253 10.41 -2.27 -22.38
CA THR A 253 9.06 -2.24 -22.99
C THR A 253 9.12 -2.11 -24.51
N GLY A 254 10.26 -1.67 -25.06
CA GLY A 254 10.42 -1.34 -26.48
C GLY A 254 9.80 0.00 -26.87
N HIS A 255 9.23 0.75 -25.90
CA HIS A 255 8.68 2.07 -26.14
C HIS A 255 9.77 3.13 -25.99
N SER A 256 10.05 3.86 -27.07
CA SER A 256 11.20 4.76 -27.16
C SER A 256 11.31 5.78 -26.02
N ALA A 257 10.17 6.33 -25.56
CA ALA A 257 10.18 7.30 -24.45
C ALA A 257 10.55 6.67 -23.10
N THR A 258 10.08 5.44 -22.81
CA THR A 258 10.40 4.77 -21.53
C THR A 258 11.81 4.22 -21.55
N ASP A 259 12.26 3.70 -22.70
CA ASP A 259 13.62 3.19 -22.87
C ASP A 259 14.65 4.32 -22.73
N ALA A 260 14.35 5.51 -23.26
CA ALA A 260 15.19 6.71 -23.06
C ALA A 260 15.26 7.15 -21.58
N LEU A 261 14.15 7.05 -20.84
CA LEU A 261 14.14 7.33 -19.40
C LEU A 261 14.96 6.30 -18.62
N PHE A 262 14.88 5.03 -19.00
CA PHE A 262 15.70 3.96 -18.42
C PHE A 262 17.18 4.21 -18.64
N ASP A 263 17.61 4.50 -19.87
CA ASP A 263 19.01 4.82 -20.19
C ASP A 263 19.50 6.07 -19.45
N SER A 264 18.63 7.09 -19.29
CA SER A 264 18.92 8.27 -18.48
C SER A 264 19.14 7.92 -17.01
N ALA A 265 18.33 7.00 -16.44
CA ALA A 265 18.52 6.52 -15.07
C ALA A 265 19.85 5.76 -14.91
N LEU A 266 20.20 4.88 -15.86
CA LEU A 266 21.50 4.20 -15.87
C LEU A 266 22.67 5.19 -15.95
N SER A 267 22.56 6.23 -16.77
CA SER A 267 23.58 7.29 -16.86
C SER A 267 23.77 8.01 -15.52
N LYS A 268 22.69 8.31 -14.79
CA LYS A 268 22.75 8.91 -13.46
C LYS A 268 23.42 7.97 -12.44
N LEU A 269 23.08 6.68 -12.44
CA LEU A 269 23.70 5.68 -11.57
C LEU A 269 25.20 5.53 -11.83
N SER A 270 25.60 5.43 -13.10
CA SER A 270 27.01 5.36 -13.50
C SER A 270 27.80 6.60 -13.05
N LYS A 271 27.24 7.82 -13.25
CA LYS A 271 27.84 9.08 -12.76
C LYS A 271 27.94 9.15 -11.23
N ALA A 272 27.05 8.46 -10.51
CA ALA A 272 27.11 8.33 -9.06
C ALA A 272 28.09 7.25 -8.56
N GLY A 273 28.86 6.62 -9.45
CA GLY A 273 29.88 5.63 -9.10
C GLY A 273 29.38 4.18 -9.03
N VAL A 274 28.15 3.91 -9.48
CA VAL A 274 27.61 2.54 -9.54
C VAL A 274 28.19 1.80 -10.74
N THR A 275 28.71 0.60 -10.51
CA THR A 275 29.15 -0.30 -11.58
C THR A 275 27.94 -0.97 -12.23
N LEU A 276 27.72 -0.74 -13.52
CA LEU A 276 26.66 -1.37 -14.29
C LEU A 276 27.22 -2.54 -15.08
N VAL A 277 26.55 -3.70 -15.01
CA VAL A 277 26.90 -4.89 -15.79
C VAL A 277 25.66 -5.37 -16.52
N GLU A 278 25.72 -5.45 -17.84
CA GLU A 278 24.63 -6.06 -18.60
C GLU A 278 24.58 -7.57 -18.32
N VAL A 279 23.37 -8.07 -18.06
CA VAL A 279 23.12 -9.47 -17.73
C VAL A 279 22.06 -10.00 -18.70
N ALA A 280 22.35 -11.18 -19.28
CA ALA A 280 21.37 -11.91 -20.06
C ALA A 280 20.45 -12.69 -19.11
N LEU A 281 19.19 -12.28 -19.02
CA LEU A 281 18.16 -12.97 -18.27
C LEU A 281 16.92 -13.11 -19.15
N LYS A 282 16.41 -14.34 -19.25
CA LYS A 282 15.15 -14.61 -19.94
C LYS A 282 14.02 -14.07 -19.07
N ALA A 283 13.09 -13.31 -19.67
CA ALA A 283 11.86 -12.94 -18.97
C ALA A 283 11.08 -14.21 -18.61
N PRO A 284 10.36 -14.24 -17.47
CA PRO A 284 9.40 -15.29 -17.19
C PRO A 284 8.47 -15.48 -18.41
N GLY A 285 8.26 -16.73 -18.81
CA GLY A 285 7.30 -17.04 -19.87
C GLY A 285 5.88 -17.14 -19.32
N ASP A 286 4.92 -17.33 -20.23
CA ASP A 286 3.51 -17.54 -19.86
C ASP A 286 3.31 -18.76 -18.96
N ASP A 287 4.19 -19.76 -19.06
CA ASP A 287 4.22 -20.93 -18.18
C ASP A 287 4.37 -20.56 -16.71
N VAL A 288 5.29 -19.63 -16.40
CA VAL A 288 5.50 -19.16 -15.02
C VAL A 288 4.27 -18.42 -14.50
N GLY A 289 3.64 -17.59 -15.33
CA GLY A 289 2.41 -16.88 -14.94
C GLY A 289 1.21 -17.82 -14.76
N ASN A 290 1.12 -18.89 -15.56
CA ASN A 290 0.09 -19.91 -15.40
C ASN A 290 0.29 -20.71 -14.11
N ASP A 291 1.52 -21.14 -13.83
CA ASP A 291 1.88 -21.87 -12.61
C ASP A 291 1.62 -20.99 -11.37
N GLU A 292 1.99 -19.71 -11.42
CA GLU A 292 1.68 -18.74 -10.37
C GLU A 292 0.17 -18.63 -10.16
N TYR A 293 -0.61 -18.44 -11.23
CA TYR A 293 -2.06 -18.30 -11.10
C TYR A 293 -2.71 -19.56 -10.50
N GLU A 294 -2.24 -20.76 -10.86
CA GLU A 294 -2.69 -22.01 -10.24
C GLU A 294 -2.42 -22.01 -8.73
N VAL A 295 -1.20 -21.66 -8.31
CA VAL A 295 -0.85 -21.53 -6.89
C VAL A 295 -1.74 -20.51 -6.17
N LEU A 296 -1.94 -19.34 -6.78
CA LEU A 296 -2.78 -18.28 -6.21
C LEU A 296 -4.22 -18.75 -5.99
N LEU A 297 -4.82 -19.50 -6.91
CA LEU A 297 -6.20 -19.97 -6.76
C LEU A 297 -6.35 -21.00 -5.63
N HIS A 298 -5.38 -21.91 -5.50
CA HIS A 298 -5.36 -22.91 -4.43
C HIS A 298 -5.18 -22.25 -3.07
N GLU A 299 -4.20 -21.35 -2.95
CA GLU A 299 -3.94 -20.66 -1.69
C GLU A 299 -5.05 -19.68 -1.33
N LEU A 300 -5.65 -18.99 -2.30
CA LEU A 300 -6.78 -18.11 -2.03
C LEU A 300 -7.93 -18.88 -1.38
N PHE A 301 -8.24 -20.08 -1.86
CA PHE A 301 -9.29 -20.90 -1.26
C PHE A 301 -8.99 -21.24 0.20
N ASP A 302 -7.77 -21.71 0.48
CA ASP A 302 -7.36 -22.14 1.81
C ASP A 302 -7.20 -20.95 2.78
N GLU A 303 -6.47 -19.92 2.38
CA GLU A 303 -6.14 -18.75 3.19
C GLU A 303 -7.37 -17.87 3.45
N MET A 304 -8.18 -17.58 2.42
CA MET A 304 -9.44 -16.83 2.60
C MET A 304 -10.40 -17.60 3.50
N GLY A 305 -10.51 -18.92 3.33
CA GLY A 305 -11.32 -19.77 4.22
C GLY A 305 -10.83 -19.72 5.67
N ALA A 306 -9.52 -19.85 5.87
CA ALA A 306 -8.90 -19.78 7.20
C ALA A 306 -9.04 -18.39 7.85
N TYR A 307 -8.97 -17.32 7.07
CA TYR A 307 -9.17 -15.95 7.53
C TYR A 307 -10.64 -15.69 7.90
N LEU A 308 -11.57 -15.93 6.98
CA LEU A 308 -13.01 -15.68 7.16
C LEU A 308 -13.63 -16.52 8.28
N SER A 309 -13.19 -17.77 8.46
CA SER A 309 -13.66 -18.63 9.54
C SER A 309 -13.36 -18.07 10.94
N LYS A 310 -12.25 -17.34 11.09
CA LYS A 310 -11.82 -16.72 12.34
C LYS A 310 -12.36 -15.31 12.54
N ARG A 311 -12.79 -14.64 11.48
CA ARG A 311 -13.39 -13.31 11.59
C ARG A 311 -14.70 -13.41 12.37
N ALA A 312 -14.78 -12.65 13.46
CA ALA A 312 -15.95 -12.62 14.32
C ALA A 312 -17.17 -12.06 13.55
N ASP A 313 -18.36 -12.48 13.97
CA ASP A 313 -19.62 -11.79 13.63
C ASP A 313 -20.04 -11.74 12.16
N THR A 314 -19.53 -12.63 11.30
CA THR A 314 -19.95 -12.75 9.89
C THR A 314 -20.50 -14.12 9.53
N SER A 315 -21.51 -14.17 8.64
CA SER A 315 -21.96 -15.41 7.97
C SER A 315 -20.99 -15.83 6.86
N LEU A 316 -20.10 -14.94 6.43
CA LEU A 316 -19.05 -15.20 5.46
C LEU A 316 -17.95 -16.04 6.11
N LYS A 317 -18.15 -17.35 6.11
CA LYS A 317 -17.20 -18.33 6.70
C LYS A 317 -16.30 -19.03 5.69
N SER A 318 -16.41 -18.71 4.41
CA SER A 318 -15.65 -19.34 3.32
C SER A 318 -15.65 -18.48 2.06
N LEU A 319 -14.74 -18.77 1.14
CA LEU A 319 -14.73 -18.17 -0.20
C LEU A 319 -16.05 -18.43 -0.95
N ALA A 320 -16.66 -19.61 -0.79
CA ALA A 320 -17.94 -19.92 -1.41
C ALA A 320 -19.08 -19.02 -0.90
N HIS A 321 -19.11 -18.71 0.40
CA HIS A 321 -20.09 -17.74 0.94
C HIS A 321 -19.86 -16.34 0.39
N LEU A 322 -18.60 -15.92 0.22
CA LEU A 322 -18.28 -14.63 -0.39
C LEU A 322 -18.75 -14.56 -1.86
N VAL A 323 -18.49 -15.60 -2.66
CA VAL A 323 -18.99 -15.69 -4.05
C VAL A 323 -20.51 -15.65 -4.11
N ALA A 324 -21.20 -16.34 -3.19
CA ALA A 324 -22.65 -16.32 -3.09
C ALA A 324 -23.18 -14.94 -2.69
N TYR A 325 -22.51 -14.24 -1.77
CA TYR A 325 -22.84 -12.86 -1.40
C TYR A 325 -22.75 -11.93 -2.61
N ASN A 326 -21.63 -11.97 -3.34
CA ASN A 326 -21.42 -11.15 -4.54
C ASN A 326 -22.50 -11.42 -5.61
N SER A 327 -22.87 -12.70 -5.79
CA SER A 327 -23.92 -13.11 -6.71
C SER A 327 -25.31 -12.61 -6.31
N ALA A 328 -25.56 -12.39 -5.01
CA ALA A 328 -26.82 -11.82 -4.50
C ALA A 328 -26.83 -10.28 -4.54
N HIS A 329 -25.66 -9.64 -4.55
CA HIS A 329 -25.50 -8.18 -4.49
C HIS A 329 -24.84 -7.62 -5.77
N LYS A 330 -25.27 -8.11 -6.94
CA LYS A 330 -24.63 -7.80 -8.23
C LYS A 330 -24.58 -6.31 -8.58
N GLU A 331 -25.58 -5.54 -8.14
CA GLU A 331 -25.67 -4.11 -8.46
C GLU A 331 -24.56 -3.29 -7.80
N SER A 332 -24.09 -3.69 -6.61
CA SER A 332 -23.00 -3.03 -5.90
C SER A 332 -21.65 -3.70 -6.17
N GLU A 333 -21.57 -5.03 -6.02
CA GLU A 333 -20.31 -5.77 -6.10
C GLU A 333 -19.89 -5.98 -7.56
N LEU A 334 -20.79 -6.40 -8.45
CA LEU A 334 -20.46 -6.80 -9.82
C LEU A 334 -20.84 -5.71 -10.85
N LYS A 335 -20.85 -4.46 -10.39
CA LYS A 335 -21.34 -3.27 -11.12
C LYS A 335 -20.70 -3.11 -12.50
N TYR A 336 -19.42 -3.42 -12.61
CA TYR A 336 -18.66 -3.30 -13.86
C TYR A 336 -18.31 -4.69 -14.38
N PHE A 337 -18.61 -4.94 -15.65
CA PHE A 337 -18.26 -6.17 -16.38
C PHE A 337 -18.72 -7.50 -15.76
N ALA A 338 -19.68 -7.49 -14.83
CA ALA A 338 -20.12 -8.69 -14.08
C ALA A 338 -18.94 -9.45 -13.43
N GLN A 339 -17.93 -8.66 -13.00
CA GLN A 339 -16.69 -9.10 -12.35
C GLN A 339 -16.92 -10.06 -11.20
#